data_AF-A0A962LS70-F1
#
_entry.id   AF-A0A962LS70-F1
#
_cell.length_a   1.000
_cell.length_b   1.000
_cell.length_c   1.000
_cell.angle_alpha   90.00
_cell.angle_beta   90.00
_cell.angle_gamma   90.00
#
_symmetry.space_group_name_H-M   'P 1'
#
loop_
_entity.id
_entity.type
_entity.pdbx_description
1 polymer ?
#
loop_
_entity_poly.entity_id
_entity_poly.type
_entity_poly.pdbx_seq_one_letter_code
_entity_poly.pdbx_strand_id
1 'polypeptide(L)'
;MTLRVIQWATGGVGRAAIEGIVAHPELGFDVDENVTSTHEVAVATAPIDTPIGVIAPGLVAAQRFTWQHTVRGEPVITVRVNWFMGEENLEPAWNFGAQGERFEVEVCGDPSSQVTFHGWHPESIAAGLVRNPGIVATANHCVSAIPYVCAAVPGIRTYLDLPLIAGRAAPALSR
;
A
#
# COMPACT_ATOMS: atom_id res chain seq x y z
N MET A 1 -20.86 6.86 -13.60
CA MET A 1 -20.69 5.79 -12.59
C MET A 1 -19.21 5.78 -12.28
N THR A 2 -18.83 6.19 -11.07
CA THR A 2 -17.44 6.49 -10.70
C THR A 2 -16.94 5.32 -9.87
N LEU A 3 -16.04 4.52 -10.43
CA LEU A 3 -15.28 3.53 -9.66
C LEU A 3 -14.30 4.30 -8.77
N ARG A 4 -14.18 3.94 -7.49
CA ARG A 4 -13.13 4.45 -6.58
C ARG A 4 -12.31 3.25 -6.16
N VAL A 5 -11.09 3.13 -6.68
CA VAL A 5 -10.16 2.05 -6.31
C VAL A 5 -9.24 2.56 -5.20
N ILE A 6 -9.30 1.94 -4.02
CA ILE A 6 -8.32 2.19 -2.95
C ILE A 6 -7.23 1.13 -3.00
N GLN A 7 -5.97 1.52 -3.25
CA GLN A 7 -4.81 0.62 -3.15
C GLN A 7 -3.80 1.21 -2.15
N TRP A 8 -3.01 0.36 -1.50
CA TRP A 8 -1.95 0.77 -0.57
C TRP A 8 -0.58 0.37 -1.14
N ALA A 9 0.45 1.22 -0.97
CA ALA A 9 1.78 1.00 -1.51
C ALA A 9 2.86 1.77 -0.72
N THR A 10 4.12 1.34 -0.65
CA THR A 10 5.11 2.05 0.17
C THR A 10 5.66 3.33 -0.48
N GLY A 11 5.31 4.52 0.04
CA GLY A 11 5.91 5.80 -0.42
C GLY A 11 5.77 6.02 -1.93
N GLY A 12 6.85 6.30 -2.65
CA GLY A 12 6.84 6.49 -4.12
C GLY A 12 6.24 5.32 -4.93
N VAL A 13 6.15 4.12 -4.34
CA VAL A 13 5.44 2.97 -4.94
C VAL A 13 3.96 3.26 -5.14
N GLY A 14 3.34 4.15 -4.35
CA GLY A 14 1.93 4.52 -4.53
C GLY A 14 1.64 5.23 -5.85
N ARG A 15 2.59 6.03 -6.34
CA ARG A 15 2.51 6.57 -7.69
C ARG A 15 2.65 5.47 -8.74
N ALA A 16 3.62 4.57 -8.62
CA ALA A 16 3.76 3.48 -9.57
C ALA A 16 2.53 2.55 -9.60
N ALA A 17 1.91 2.32 -8.44
CA ALA A 17 0.69 1.54 -8.31
C ALA A 17 -0.48 2.18 -9.07
N ILE A 18 -0.71 3.49 -8.90
CA ILE A 18 -1.84 4.16 -9.54
C ILE A 18 -1.67 4.24 -11.06
N GLU A 19 -0.44 4.47 -11.53
CA GLU A 19 -0.08 4.43 -12.96
C GLU A 19 -0.32 3.02 -13.54
N GLY A 20 0.00 1.98 -12.78
CA GLY A 20 -0.26 0.59 -13.18
C GLY A 20 -1.75 0.26 -13.31
N ILE A 21 -2.61 0.82 -12.44
CA ILE A 21 -4.06 0.68 -12.56
C ILE A 21 -4.54 1.39 -13.83
N VAL A 22 -4.16 2.65 -14.06
CA VAL A 22 -4.57 3.41 -15.26
C VAL A 22 -4.11 2.74 -16.54
N ALA A 23 -2.89 2.19 -16.56
CA ALA A 23 -2.35 1.51 -17.72
C ALA A 23 -3.07 0.19 -18.06
N HIS A 24 -3.93 -0.33 -17.19
CA HIS A 24 -4.65 -1.57 -17.45
C HIS A 24 -5.66 -1.37 -18.60
N PRO A 25 -5.50 -2.09 -19.74
CA PRO A 25 -6.22 -1.77 -20.97
C PRO A 25 -7.74 -1.92 -20.85
N GLU A 26 -8.21 -2.81 -19.99
CA GLU A 26 -9.64 -3.09 -19.79
C GLU A 26 -10.34 -2.09 -18.86
N LEU A 27 -9.63 -1.30 -18.05
CA LEU A 27 -10.28 -0.39 -17.08
C LEU A 27 -10.81 0.88 -17.76
N GLY A 28 -10.17 1.35 -18.84
CA GLY A 28 -10.74 2.34 -19.75
C GLY A 28 -11.06 3.72 -19.16
N PHE A 29 -10.39 4.13 -18.08
CA PHE A 29 -10.59 5.45 -17.50
C PHE A 29 -9.98 6.56 -18.39
N ASP A 30 -10.79 7.56 -18.74
CA ASP A 30 -10.36 8.80 -19.41
C ASP A 30 -9.79 9.78 -18.38
N VAL A 31 -8.66 9.42 -17.79
CA VAL A 31 -8.07 10.18 -16.67
C VAL A 31 -7.52 11.53 -17.12
N ASP A 32 -7.65 12.52 -16.26
CA ASP A 32 -7.01 13.83 -16.44
C ASP A 32 -5.47 13.66 -16.48
N GLU A 33 -4.79 14.57 -17.19
CA GLU A 33 -3.35 14.46 -17.49
C GLU A 33 -2.45 14.32 -16.24
N ASN A 34 -2.83 14.96 -15.14
CA ASN A 34 -1.98 15.04 -13.94
C ASN A 34 -2.52 14.17 -12.81
N VAL A 35 -1.64 13.35 -12.22
CA VAL A 35 -1.89 12.71 -10.94
C VAL A 35 -1.88 13.75 -9.81
N THR A 36 -2.93 13.78 -8.99
CA THR A 36 -2.95 14.61 -7.78
C THR A 36 -2.23 13.88 -6.66
N SER A 37 -1.29 14.54 -6.00
CA SER A 37 -0.54 13.99 -4.87
C SER A 37 -0.67 14.90 -3.65
N THR A 38 -1.09 14.36 -2.51
CA THR A 38 -1.09 15.07 -1.24
C THR A 38 -0.19 14.36 -0.24
N HIS A 39 0.48 15.15 0.59
CA HIS A 39 1.26 14.69 1.73
C HIS A 39 0.83 15.46 2.96
N GLU A 40 0.26 14.75 3.92
CA GLU A 40 -0.19 15.28 5.19
C GLU A 40 0.69 14.68 6.29
N VAL A 41 0.89 15.42 7.38
CA VAL A 41 1.69 14.95 8.52
C VAL A 41 0.93 15.18 9.82
N ALA A 42 1.18 14.30 10.80
CA ALA A 42 0.88 14.57 12.20
C ALA A 42 2.18 14.67 12.99
N VAL A 43 2.22 15.59 13.94
CA VAL A 43 3.37 15.79 14.83
C VAL A 43 3.11 15.17 16.19
N ALA A 44 4.19 14.80 16.89
CA ALA A 44 4.11 14.33 18.26
C ALA A 44 3.65 15.46 19.20
N THR A 45 2.75 15.17 20.13
CA THR A 45 2.33 16.10 21.20
C THR A 45 3.01 15.79 22.55
N ALA A 46 3.62 14.61 22.66
CA ALA A 46 4.45 14.16 23.77
C ALA A 46 5.67 13.39 23.23
N PRO A 47 6.74 13.18 24.01
CA PRO A 47 7.86 12.34 23.57
C PRO A 47 7.40 10.91 23.20
N ILE A 48 7.84 10.41 22.04
CA ILE A 48 7.56 9.04 21.58
C ILE A 48 8.89 8.28 21.50
N ASP A 49 9.03 7.23 22.32
CA ASP A 49 10.20 6.36 22.31
C ASP A 49 10.18 5.44 21.09
N THR A 50 11.29 5.40 20.34
CA THR A 50 11.47 4.48 19.21
C THR A 50 12.84 3.80 19.29
N PRO A 51 13.04 2.66 18.59
CA PRO A 51 14.35 1.99 18.54
C PRO A 51 15.50 2.84 17.99
N ILE A 52 15.20 3.94 17.30
CA ILE A 52 16.18 4.83 16.68
C ILE A 52 16.33 6.18 17.41
N GLY A 53 15.64 6.36 18.54
CA GLY A 53 15.67 7.57 19.34
C GLY A 53 14.28 8.09 19.70
N VAL A 54 14.25 9.16 20.50
CA VAL A 54 13.00 9.80 20.93
C VAL A 54 12.54 10.81 19.88
N ILE A 55 11.28 10.73 19.47
CA ILE A 55 10.61 11.77 18.68
C ILE A 55 10.06 12.80 19.68
N ALA A 56 10.66 13.98 19.70
CA ALA A 56 10.24 15.07 20.59
C ALA A 56 8.91 15.72 20.11
N PRO A 57 8.16 16.37 21.02
CA PRO A 57 6.97 17.12 20.64
C PRO A 57 7.25 18.14 19.52
N GLY A 58 6.31 18.26 18.59
CA GLY A 58 6.41 19.12 17.40
C GLY A 58 7.15 18.50 16.21
N LEU A 59 7.78 17.32 16.37
CA LEU A 59 8.39 16.58 15.27
C LEU A 59 7.39 15.65 14.60
N VAL A 60 7.61 15.33 13.32
CA VAL A 60 6.74 14.44 12.55
C VAL A 60 6.73 13.05 13.15
N ALA A 61 5.52 12.56 13.47
CA ALA A 61 5.28 11.24 14.05
C ALA A 61 4.29 10.39 13.23
N ALA A 62 3.56 11.01 12.29
CA ALA A 62 2.82 10.26 11.28
C ALA A 62 2.84 10.99 9.93
N GLN A 63 2.68 10.23 8.84
CA GLN A 63 2.61 10.73 7.48
C GLN A 63 1.51 10.02 6.71
N ARG A 64 0.74 10.77 5.92
CA ARG A 64 -0.25 10.24 4.98
C ARG A 64 0.06 10.75 3.59
N PHE A 65 0.29 9.81 2.67
CA PHE A 65 0.39 10.11 1.26
C PHE A 65 -0.88 9.66 0.56
N THR A 66 -1.44 10.50 -0.29
CA THR A 66 -2.56 10.13 -1.16
C THR A 66 -2.22 10.49 -2.60
N TRP A 67 -2.37 9.53 -3.51
CA TRP A 67 -2.29 9.74 -4.96
C TRP A 67 -3.65 9.51 -5.58
N GLN A 68 -4.06 10.36 -6.50
CA GLN A 68 -5.35 10.24 -7.17
C GLN A 68 -5.23 10.50 -8.67
N HIS A 69 -5.86 9.64 -9.46
CA HIS A 69 -6.27 9.99 -10.81
C HIS A 69 -7.73 10.43 -10.76
N THR A 70 -8.00 11.51 -11.47
CA THR A 70 -9.32 12.09 -11.61
C THR A 70 -9.83 11.91 -13.04
N VAL A 71 -11.14 11.91 -13.21
CA VAL A 71 -11.80 12.05 -14.51
C VAL A 71 -12.68 13.29 -14.41
N ARG A 72 -12.35 14.34 -15.18
CA ARG A 72 -13.08 15.62 -15.13
C ARG A 72 -13.11 16.20 -13.71
N GLY A 73 -11.99 16.09 -12.99
CA GLY A 73 -11.83 16.56 -11.62
C GLY A 73 -12.38 15.66 -10.52
N GLU A 74 -13.08 14.56 -10.86
CA GLU A 74 -13.61 13.62 -9.85
C GLU A 74 -12.64 12.45 -9.64
N PRO A 75 -12.18 12.15 -8.40
CA PRO A 75 -11.29 11.03 -8.14
C PRO A 75 -11.91 9.67 -8.48
N VAL A 76 -11.28 8.92 -9.38
CA VAL A 76 -11.67 7.55 -9.77
C VAL A 76 -10.71 6.48 -9.25
N ILE A 77 -9.46 6.85 -8.99
CA ILE A 77 -8.48 5.94 -8.40
C ILE A 77 -7.82 6.71 -7.28
N THR A 78 -7.66 6.09 -6.11
CA THR A 78 -7.05 6.71 -4.93
C THR A 78 -6.12 5.72 -4.25
N VAL A 79 -4.81 5.95 -4.29
CA VAL A 79 -3.86 5.14 -3.51
C VAL A 79 -3.51 5.91 -2.25
N ARG A 80 -3.65 5.31 -1.06
CA ARG A 80 -3.34 5.96 0.20
C ARG A 80 -2.46 5.11 1.09
N VAL A 81 -1.55 5.79 1.78
CA VAL A 81 -0.55 5.18 2.65
C VAL A 81 -0.49 5.99 3.92
N ASN A 82 -0.55 5.32 5.05
CA ASN A 82 -0.38 5.95 6.34
C ASN A 82 0.79 5.29 7.07
N TRP A 83 1.70 6.12 7.58
CA TRP A 83 2.81 5.72 8.43
C TRP A 83 2.62 6.37 9.79
N PHE A 84 2.72 5.58 10.85
CA PHE A 84 2.49 6.00 12.22
C PHE A 84 3.66 5.59 13.10
N MET A 85 4.05 6.47 14.02
CA MET A 85 4.92 6.18 15.15
C MET A 85 4.04 6.09 16.40
N GLY A 86 3.30 4.99 16.53
CA GLY A 86 2.30 4.79 17.59
C GLY A 86 0.90 5.32 17.25
N GLU A 87 -0.03 5.15 18.19
CA GLU A 87 -1.46 5.48 18.00
C GLU A 87 -1.93 6.69 18.85
N GLU A 88 -1.08 7.15 19.75
CA GLU A 88 -1.37 8.20 20.72
C GLU A 88 -0.41 9.38 20.53
N ASN A 89 -0.76 10.52 21.13
CA ASN A 89 0.08 11.71 21.17
C ASN A 89 0.40 12.27 19.76
N LEU A 90 -0.58 12.27 18.86
CA LEU A 90 -0.47 12.81 17.51
C LEU A 90 -1.38 14.03 17.35
N GLU A 91 -0.90 15.06 16.65
CA GLU A 91 -1.70 16.20 16.18
C GLU A 91 -1.47 16.44 14.69
N PRO A 92 -2.49 16.28 13.81
CA PRO A 92 -3.85 15.87 14.14
C PRO A 92 -3.95 14.45 14.73
N ALA A 93 -4.98 14.20 15.54
CA ALA A 93 -5.20 12.95 16.29
C ALA A 93 -5.63 11.77 15.40
N TRP A 94 -4.77 11.40 14.45
CA TRP A 94 -4.95 10.25 13.58
C TRP A 94 -4.87 8.94 14.38
N ASN A 95 -5.69 7.98 14.00
CA ASN A 95 -5.69 6.63 14.58
C ASN A 95 -6.10 5.60 13.51
N PHE A 96 -5.93 4.32 13.82
CA PHE A 96 -6.31 3.24 12.92
C PHE A 96 -7.82 2.93 12.93
N GLY A 97 -8.58 3.52 13.85
CA GLY A 97 -10.00 3.22 14.03
C GLY A 97 -10.25 1.79 14.54
N ALA A 98 -11.52 1.38 14.59
CA ALA A 98 -11.94 0.12 15.23
C ALA A 98 -11.38 -1.15 14.58
N GLN A 99 -10.90 -1.08 13.34
CA GLN A 99 -10.32 -2.22 12.62
C GLN A 99 -8.81 -2.35 12.82
N GLY A 100 -8.16 -1.42 13.52
CA GLY A 100 -6.72 -1.45 13.73
C GLY A 100 -5.90 -1.41 12.43
N GLU A 101 -4.64 -1.80 12.53
CA GLU A 101 -3.70 -1.84 11.41
C GLU A 101 -4.11 -2.85 10.33
N ARG A 102 -4.16 -2.40 9.07
CA ARG A 102 -4.69 -3.18 7.95
C ARG A 102 -4.33 -2.63 6.58
N PHE A 103 -4.56 -3.45 5.56
CA PHE A 103 -4.58 -3.04 4.16
C PHE A 103 -6.01 -3.16 3.63
N GLU A 104 -6.44 -2.21 2.81
CA GLU A 104 -7.81 -2.20 2.29
C GLU A 104 -7.77 -2.00 0.78
N VAL A 105 -8.63 -2.74 0.10
CA VAL A 105 -8.96 -2.52 -1.31
C VAL A 105 -10.47 -2.42 -1.44
N GLU A 106 -10.93 -1.29 -1.95
CA GLU A 106 -12.34 -1.05 -2.25
C GLU A 106 -12.49 -0.85 -3.75
N VAL A 107 -13.54 -1.43 -4.32
CA VAL A 107 -13.99 -1.21 -5.69
C VAL A 107 -15.47 -0.84 -5.63
N CYS A 108 -15.77 0.44 -5.83
CA CYS A 108 -17.16 0.92 -5.87
C CYS A 108 -17.77 0.71 -7.26
N GLY A 109 -18.76 -0.17 -7.39
CA GLY A 109 -19.35 -0.52 -8.68
C GLY A 109 -20.74 -1.14 -8.51
N ASP A 110 -21.13 -1.98 -9.46
CA ASP A 110 -22.34 -2.80 -9.34
C ASP A 110 -21.99 -4.29 -9.58
N PRO A 111 -21.82 -5.10 -8.50
CA PRO A 111 -21.85 -4.71 -7.09
C PRO A 111 -20.53 -4.07 -6.62
N SER A 112 -20.61 -3.25 -5.58
CA SER A 112 -19.42 -2.82 -4.84
C SER A 112 -18.79 -3.97 -4.06
N SER A 113 -17.47 -3.95 -3.91
CA SER A 113 -16.71 -4.95 -3.17
C SER A 113 -15.63 -4.29 -2.32
N GLN A 114 -15.38 -4.83 -1.11
CA GLN A 114 -14.33 -4.39 -0.22
C GLN A 114 -13.57 -5.60 0.33
N VAL A 115 -12.25 -5.52 0.37
CA VAL A 115 -11.36 -6.54 0.92
C VAL A 115 -10.41 -5.88 1.92
N THR A 116 -10.32 -6.45 3.11
CA THR A 116 -9.41 -6.00 4.17
C THR A 116 -8.46 -7.12 4.55
N PHE A 117 -7.16 -6.80 4.64
CA PHE A 117 -6.10 -7.72 5.01
C PHE A 117 -5.53 -7.35 6.37
N HIS A 118 -5.43 -8.33 7.27
CA HIS A 118 -4.77 -8.24 8.56
C HIS A 118 -3.62 -9.25 8.68
N GLY A 119 -2.83 -9.15 9.75
CA GLY A 119 -1.77 -10.11 10.06
C GLY A 119 -0.46 -9.91 9.30
N TRP A 120 -0.32 -8.79 8.58
CA TRP A 120 0.92 -8.39 7.91
C TRP A 120 1.73 -7.34 8.69
N HIS A 121 1.18 -6.86 9.81
CA HIS A 121 1.91 -6.04 10.78
C HIS A 121 2.48 -6.95 11.89
N PRO A 122 3.67 -6.66 12.42
CA PRO A 122 4.21 -7.42 13.55
C PRO A 122 3.41 -7.11 14.83
N GLU A 123 3.21 -8.11 15.70
CA GLU A 123 2.48 -7.96 16.97
C GLU A 123 3.17 -6.99 17.96
N SER A 124 4.47 -6.77 17.79
CA SER A 124 5.25 -5.79 18.55
C SER A 124 6.49 -5.36 17.78
N ILE A 125 7.10 -4.25 18.20
CA ILE A 125 8.39 -3.78 17.67
C ILE A 125 9.46 -4.88 17.79
N ALA A 126 9.57 -5.51 18.96
CA ALA A 126 10.56 -6.56 19.21
C ALA A 126 10.40 -7.77 18.27
N ALA A 127 9.16 -8.23 18.07
CA ALA A 127 8.86 -9.30 17.12
C ALA A 127 9.19 -8.89 15.68
N GLY A 128 8.86 -7.67 15.29
CA GLY A 128 9.15 -7.12 13.97
C GLY A 128 10.64 -7.03 13.65
N LEU A 129 11.49 -6.70 14.64
CA LEU A 129 12.95 -6.67 14.47
C LEU A 129 13.56 -8.06 14.23
N VAL A 130 12.94 -9.11 14.76
CA VAL A 130 13.35 -10.50 14.46
C VAL A 130 12.82 -10.92 13.09
N ARG A 131 11.52 -10.71 12.83
CA ARG A 131 10.87 -11.06 11.57
C ARG A 131 9.58 -10.29 11.37
N ASN A 132 9.57 -9.36 10.43
CA ASN A 132 8.39 -8.58 10.08
C ASN A 132 7.54 -9.28 8.99
N PRO A 133 6.26 -9.63 9.25
CA PRO A 133 5.40 -10.29 8.28
C PRO A 133 5.18 -9.51 6.97
N GLY A 134 5.08 -8.18 7.02
CA GLY A 134 4.91 -7.32 5.85
C GLY A 134 6.16 -7.29 4.96
N ILE A 135 7.35 -7.32 5.57
CA ILE A 135 8.61 -7.48 4.83
C ILE A 135 8.64 -8.86 4.14
N VAL A 136 8.20 -9.91 4.84
CA VAL A 136 8.13 -11.25 4.26
C VAL A 136 7.13 -11.32 3.11
N ALA A 137 5.94 -10.72 3.25
CA ALA A 137 4.94 -10.67 2.18
C ALA A 137 5.50 -9.98 0.93
N THR A 138 6.20 -8.86 1.12
CA THR A 138 6.89 -8.13 0.05
C THR A 138 7.97 -8.98 -0.62
N ALA A 139 8.84 -9.63 0.17
CA ALA A 139 9.90 -10.49 -0.36
C ALA A 139 9.35 -11.73 -1.08
N ASN A 140 8.27 -12.33 -0.56
CA ASN A 140 7.62 -13.49 -1.16
C ASN A 140 7.10 -13.18 -2.56
N HIS A 141 6.62 -11.96 -2.79
CA HIS A 141 6.24 -11.51 -4.12
C HIS A 141 7.42 -11.53 -5.09
N CYS A 142 8.57 -10.97 -4.70
CA CYS A 142 9.80 -10.98 -5.52
C CYS A 142 10.29 -12.40 -5.81
N VAL A 143 10.35 -13.27 -4.80
CA VAL A 143 10.78 -14.67 -4.96
C VAL A 143 9.83 -15.44 -5.88
N SER A 144 8.52 -15.27 -5.70
CA SER A 144 7.52 -15.93 -6.53
C SER A 144 7.56 -15.44 -7.98
N ALA A 145 8.00 -14.20 -8.23
CA ALA A 145 8.11 -13.63 -9.56
C ALA A 145 9.26 -14.22 -10.40
N ILE A 146 10.33 -14.71 -9.77
CA ILE A 146 11.56 -15.19 -10.44
C ILE A 146 11.30 -16.08 -11.66
N PRO A 147 10.56 -17.21 -11.57
CA PRO A 147 10.36 -18.09 -12.72
C PRO A 147 9.63 -17.40 -13.88
N TYR A 148 8.70 -16.50 -13.59
CA TYR A 148 7.95 -15.77 -14.61
C TYR A 148 8.83 -14.73 -15.31
N VAL A 149 9.68 -14.03 -14.56
CA VAL A 149 10.63 -13.06 -15.11
C VAL A 149 11.71 -13.76 -15.94
N CYS A 150 12.26 -14.89 -15.47
CA CYS A 150 13.25 -15.66 -16.22
C CYS A 150 12.70 -16.21 -17.55
N ALA A 151 11.40 -16.53 -17.61
CA ALA A 151 10.74 -17.01 -18.82
C ALA A 151 10.30 -15.88 -19.77
N ALA A 152 10.30 -14.63 -19.32
CA ALA A 152 9.84 -13.50 -20.11
C ALA A 152 10.84 -13.12 -21.21
N VAL A 153 10.33 -12.54 -22.30
CA VAL A 153 11.17 -11.93 -23.34
C VAL A 153 11.95 -10.73 -22.79
N PRO A 154 13.23 -10.51 -23.20
CA PRO A 154 14.05 -9.41 -22.70
C PRO A 154 13.38 -8.04 -22.79
N GLY A 155 13.65 -7.16 -21.82
CA GLY A 155 13.09 -5.81 -21.71
C GLY A 155 12.52 -5.51 -20.33
N ILE A 156 12.05 -4.28 -20.12
CA ILE A 156 11.29 -3.90 -18.92
C ILE A 156 9.90 -4.55 -19.02
N ARG A 157 9.52 -5.31 -17.99
CA ARG A 157 8.21 -5.94 -17.87
C ARG A 157 7.51 -5.42 -16.63
N THR A 158 6.20 -5.29 -16.73
CA THR A 158 5.30 -4.88 -15.65
C THR A 158 4.34 -6.02 -15.30
N TYR A 159 3.49 -5.80 -14.29
CA TYR A 159 2.40 -6.73 -13.96
C TYR A 159 1.43 -6.98 -15.11
N LEU A 160 1.35 -6.08 -16.08
CA LEU A 160 0.47 -6.21 -17.25
C LEU A 160 1.08 -7.12 -18.33
N ASP A 161 2.40 -7.33 -18.29
CA ASP A 161 3.13 -8.15 -19.28
C ASP A 161 3.37 -9.58 -18.79
N LEU A 162 3.21 -9.82 -17.50
CA LEU A 162 3.50 -11.10 -16.84
C LEU A 162 2.19 -11.79 -16.44
N PRO A 163 2.17 -13.13 -16.35
CA PRO A 163 1.04 -13.84 -15.76
C PRO A 163 0.89 -13.48 -14.28
N LEU A 164 -0.28 -13.77 -13.71
CA LEU A 164 -0.53 -13.60 -12.27
C LEU A 164 0.54 -14.32 -11.45
N ILE A 165 1.28 -13.57 -10.64
CA ILE A 165 2.34 -14.11 -9.80
C ILE A 165 1.70 -14.89 -8.65
N ALA A 166 1.78 -16.21 -8.74
CA ALA A 166 1.30 -17.13 -7.72
C ALA A 166 2.46 -17.75 -6.93
N GLY A 167 2.21 -18.01 -5.66
CA GLY A 167 3.09 -18.83 -4.82
C GLY A 167 3.11 -20.31 -5.25
N ARG A 168 4.05 -21.07 -4.70
CA ARG A 168 4.18 -22.52 -4.90
C ARG A 168 3.87 -23.24 -3.59
N ALA A 169 3.32 -24.44 -3.68
CA ALA A 169 3.19 -25.31 -2.51
C ALA A 169 4.58 -25.59 -1.91
N ALA A 170 4.64 -25.74 -0.59
CA ALA A 170 5.86 -26.23 0.06
C ALA A 170 6.22 -27.62 -0.53
N PRO A 171 7.52 -27.97 -0.67
CA PRO A 171 7.92 -29.22 -1.33
C PRO A 171 7.29 -30.49 -0.74
N ALA A 172 7.04 -30.51 0.57
CA ALA A 172 6.38 -31.64 1.23
C ALA A 172 4.86 -31.75 0.92
N LEU A 173 4.27 -30.71 0.33
CA LEU A 173 2.86 -30.60 -0.03
C LEU A 173 2.65 -30.50 -1.55
N SER A 174 3.72 -30.45 -2.34
CA SER A 174 3.63 -30.45 -3.81
C SER A 174 3.35 -31.87 -4.33
N ARG A 175 2.62 -31.94 -5.44
CA ARG A 175 2.38 -33.19 -6.18
C ARG A 175 3.60 -33.63 -6.98
#